data_AF-A0A925K0V9-F1
#
_entry.id   AF-A0A925K0V9-F1
#
_cell.length_a   1.000
_cell.length_b   1.000
_cell.length_c   1.000
_cell.angle_alpha   90.00
_cell.angle_beta   90.00
_cell.angle_gamma   90.00
#
_symmetry.space_group_name_H-M   'P 1'
#
loop_
_entity.id
_entity.type
_entity.pdbx_description
1 polymer ?
#
loop_
_entity_poly.entity_id
_entity_poly.type
_entity_poly.pdbx_seq_one_letter_code
_entity_poly.pdbx_strand_id
1 'polypeptide(L)'
;MNEKLNTTASNNGTRARGCDRAEQLVAYLYGETAPVETKVFRQHLTSCKVCRDEMAAFGGVRELVGEWRSEALGALPSLGIDESFATATAVRPPYARKRSAIAALREFFSLSPLWLRAGAVAATLVFCALAALTLARAEVRWDANGFAFNTGVKERIVEKEKLVQAPVSTGLSQEQVNARIVAARAEWDKEKNKQIEVMQANWKQMDAHRTAANSALASRPQGRKRTAPGNQQRIQQNLNEDVAGIDVFNTNEERVPRLTDLLGAVKTPRED
;
A
#
# COMPACT_ATOMS: atom_id res chain seq x y z
N MET A 1 8.11 -10.74 52.49
CA MET A 1 8.12 -10.05 51.19
C MET A 1 7.59 -11.03 50.16
N ASN A 2 6.29 -10.95 49.86
CA ASN A 2 5.62 -11.84 48.91
C ASN A 2 5.08 -10.97 47.78
N GLU A 3 5.85 -10.85 46.69
CA GLU A 3 5.35 -10.26 45.45
C GLU A 3 4.38 -11.24 44.81
N LYS A 4 3.10 -10.87 44.89
CA LYS A 4 2.02 -11.53 44.16
C LYS A 4 2.22 -11.21 42.67
N LEU A 5 2.64 -12.22 41.91
CA LEU A 5 2.58 -12.20 40.45
C LEU A 5 1.12 -11.98 40.04
N ASN A 6 0.81 -10.77 39.58
CA ASN A 6 -0.45 -10.46 38.92
C ASN A 6 -0.51 -11.25 37.63
N THR A 7 -1.19 -12.40 37.69
CA THR A 7 -1.73 -13.08 36.52
C THR A 7 -2.73 -12.13 35.87
N THR A 8 -2.33 -11.48 34.79
CA THR A 8 -3.21 -10.70 33.94
C THR A 8 -4.31 -11.62 33.43
N ALA A 9 -5.48 -11.49 34.05
CA ALA A 9 -6.71 -12.15 33.65
C ALA A 9 -7.00 -11.82 32.19
N SER A 10 -6.95 -12.85 31.35
CA SER A 10 -7.34 -12.79 29.95
C SER A 10 -8.83 -12.48 29.87
N ASN A 11 -9.16 -11.28 29.39
CA ASN A 11 -10.54 -10.81 29.25
C ASN A 11 -11.24 -11.59 28.13
N ASN A 12 -12.06 -12.56 28.52
CA ASN A 12 -12.98 -13.35 27.69
C ASN A 12 -14.18 -12.50 27.20
N GLY A 13 -13.89 -11.48 26.39
CA GLY A 13 -14.90 -10.74 25.64
C GLY A 13 -14.93 -11.22 24.19
N THR A 14 -15.66 -12.31 23.91
CA THR A 14 -16.14 -12.72 22.56
C THR A 14 -15.45 -12.07 21.35
N ARG A 15 -14.23 -12.54 21.02
CA ARG A 15 -13.67 -12.47 19.64
C ARG A 15 -13.17 -13.85 19.24
N ALA A 16 -14.11 -14.70 18.87
CA ALA A 16 -13.83 -15.93 18.14
C ALA A 16 -13.25 -15.58 16.76
N ARG A 17 -12.20 -16.31 16.35
CA ARG A 17 -11.48 -16.32 15.05
C ARG A 17 -10.09 -15.65 14.99
N GLY A 18 -9.21 -15.86 15.97
CA GLY A 18 -7.81 -15.48 15.79
C GLY A 18 -6.87 -16.24 16.72
N CYS A 19 -5.64 -16.46 16.27
CA CYS A 19 -4.53 -16.84 17.14
C CYS A 19 -3.95 -15.56 17.78
N ASP A 20 -3.52 -15.60 19.04
CA ASP A 20 -2.91 -14.46 19.75
C ASP A 20 -1.56 -13.99 19.16
N ARG A 21 -1.11 -14.62 18.06
CA ARG A 21 0.15 -14.30 17.35
C ARG A 21 -0.05 -13.51 16.06
N ALA A 22 -1.18 -12.80 15.92
CA ALA A 22 -1.45 -11.97 14.74
C ALA A 22 -0.36 -10.93 14.46
N GLU A 23 0.20 -10.30 15.51
CA GLU A 23 1.30 -9.33 15.35
C GLU A 23 2.58 -9.99 14.81
N GLN A 24 2.93 -11.19 15.29
CA GLN A 24 4.08 -11.95 14.80
C GLN A 24 3.88 -12.42 13.34
N LEU A 25 2.64 -12.74 12.93
CA LEU A 25 2.32 -13.07 11.55
C LEU A 25 2.62 -11.91 10.60
N VAL A 26 2.20 -10.70 10.97
CA VAL A 26 2.44 -9.48 10.17
C VAL A 26 3.94 -9.18 10.10
N ALA A 27 4.64 -9.19 11.23
CA ALA A 27 6.10 -8.99 11.27
C ALA A 27 6.85 -10.05 10.46
N TYR A 28 6.39 -11.30 10.44
CA TYR A 28 6.91 -12.36 9.58
C TYR A 28 6.68 -12.08 8.09
N LEU A 29 5.48 -11.64 7.71
CA LEU A 29 5.13 -11.30 6.33
C LEU A 29 5.98 -10.17 5.72
N TYR A 30 6.41 -9.20 6.54
CA TYR A 30 7.24 -8.07 6.12
C TYR A 30 8.74 -8.30 6.33
N GLY A 31 9.15 -9.44 6.88
CA GLY A 31 10.56 -9.75 7.15
C GLY A 31 11.16 -8.93 8.30
N GLU A 32 10.30 -8.42 9.19
CA GLU A 32 10.68 -7.59 10.35
C GLU A 32 10.98 -8.42 11.61
N THR A 33 10.76 -9.73 11.57
CA THR A 33 11.03 -10.63 12.70
C THR A 33 12.50 -10.99 12.81
N ALA A 34 13.02 -11.07 14.04
CA ALA A 34 14.39 -11.52 14.26
C ALA A 34 14.60 -12.97 13.76
N PRO A 35 15.82 -13.39 13.38
CA PRO A 35 16.06 -14.74 12.86
C PRO A 35 15.65 -15.87 13.83
N VAL A 36 15.76 -15.63 15.13
CA VAL A 36 15.35 -16.57 16.18
C VAL A 36 13.83 -16.68 16.24
N GLU A 37 13.13 -15.56 16.24
CA GLU A 37 11.66 -15.49 16.27
C GLU A 37 11.05 -16.08 15.01
N THR A 38 11.67 -15.86 13.86
CA THR A 38 11.30 -16.48 12.58
C THR A 38 11.24 -18.01 12.69
N LYS A 39 12.25 -18.65 13.30
CA LYS A 39 12.26 -20.11 13.48
C LYS A 39 11.12 -20.59 14.38
N VAL A 40 10.91 -19.90 15.50
CA VAL A 40 9.81 -20.19 16.44
C VAL A 40 8.45 -20.02 15.77
N PHE A 41 8.27 -18.96 14.97
CA PHE A 41 7.03 -18.70 14.27
C PHE A 41 6.78 -19.70 13.13
N ARG A 42 7.81 -20.13 12.40
CA ARG A 42 7.67 -21.23 11.42
C ARG A 42 7.21 -22.54 12.07
N GLN A 43 7.77 -22.88 13.23
CA GLN A 43 7.30 -24.05 13.98
C GLN A 43 5.84 -23.86 14.46
N HIS A 44 5.45 -22.64 14.81
CA HIS A 44 4.06 -22.37 15.13
C HIS A 44 3.14 -22.58 13.90
N LEU A 45 3.54 -22.10 12.71
CA LEU A 45 2.77 -22.28 11.47
C LEU A 45 2.52 -23.76 11.13
N THR A 46 3.43 -24.69 11.44
CA THR A 46 3.17 -26.12 11.20
C THR A 46 2.10 -26.68 12.12
N SER A 47 1.96 -26.16 13.35
CA SER A 47 0.99 -26.61 14.34
C SER A 47 -0.34 -25.85 14.33
N CYS A 48 -0.36 -24.58 13.89
CA CYS A 48 -1.53 -23.70 14.00
C CYS A 48 -2.25 -23.55 12.66
N LYS A 49 -3.44 -24.19 12.53
CA LYS A 49 -4.28 -24.08 11.32
C LYS A 49 -4.72 -22.63 11.05
N VAL A 50 -5.08 -21.88 12.08
CA VAL A 50 -5.59 -20.50 11.95
C VAL A 50 -4.55 -19.60 11.30
N CYS A 51 -3.31 -19.60 11.79
CA CYS A 51 -2.24 -18.77 11.19
C CYS A 51 -1.89 -19.20 9.76
N ARG A 52 -2.04 -20.48 9.40
CA ARG A 52 -1.86 -20.93 8.00
C ARG A 52 -2.96 -20.40 7.09
N ASP A 53 -4.20 -20.49 7.53
CA ASP A 53 -5.35 -19.98 6.77
C ASP A 53 -5.24 -18.45 6.58
N GLU A 54 -4.83 -17.72 7.63
CA GLU A 54 -4.55 -16.28 7.56
C GLU A 54 -3.40 -15.97 6.59
N MET A 55 -2.28 -16.71 6.66
CA MET A 55 -1.15 -16.55 5.73
C MET A 55 -1.57 -16.77 4.27
N ALA A 56 -2.42 -17.78 4.01
CA ALA A 56 -2.96 -18.04 2.68
C ALA A 56 -3.89 -16.91 2.20
N ALA A 57 -4.74 -16.39 3.08
CA ALA A 57 -5.61 -15.25 2.77
C ALA A 57 -4.81 -13.99 2.40
N PHE A 58 -3.70 -13.71 3.11
CA PHE A 58 -2.78 -12.62 2.74
C PHE A 58 -2.10 -12.84 1.39
N GLY A 59 -1.79 -14.09 1.04
CA GLY A 59 -1.27 -14.46 -0.28
C GLY A 59 -2.21 -14.00 -1.41
N GLY A 60 -3.52 -14.27 -1.28
CA GLY A 60 -4.52 -13.84 -2.26
C GLY A 60 -4.62 -12.31 -2.37
N VAL A 61 -4.48 -11.57 -1.27
CA VAL A 61 -4.44 -10.09 -1.31
C VAL A 61 -3.21 -9.59 -2.08
N ARG A 62 -2.04 -10.18 -1.88
CA ARG A 62 -0.81 -9.79 -2.61
C ARG A 62 -0.93 -10.07 -4.11
N GLU A 63 -1.57 -11.16 -4.49
CA GLU A 63 -1.85 -11.48 -5.89
C GLU A 63 -2.77 -10.45 -6.53
N LEU A 64 -3.90 -10.11 -5.89
CA LEU A 64 -4.82 -9.06 -6.36
C LEU A 64 -4.15 -7.68 -6.48
N VAL A 65 -3.31 -7.31 -5.51
CA VAL A 65 -2.53 -6.07 -5.57
C VAL A 65 -1.50 -6.11 -6.71
N GLY A 66 -0.90 -7.28 -6.97
CA GLY A 66 -0.01 -7.50 -8.10
C GLY A 66 -0.72 -7.34 -9.44
N GLU A 67 -1.91 -7.93 -9.58
CA GLU A 67 -2.77 -7.80 -10.77
C GLU A 67 -3.16 -6.33 -10.98
N TRP A 68 -3.70 -5.66 -9.96
CA TRP A 68 -4.05 -4.25 -10.03
C TRP A 68 -2.85 -3.36 -10.38
N ARG A 69 -1.68 -3.64 -9.81
CA ARG A 69 -0.44 -2.93 -10.16
C ARG A 69 -0.06 -3.16 -11.61
N SER A 70 -0.20 -4.39 -12.11
CA SER A 70 0.08 -4.72 -13.50
C SER A 70 -0.91 -4.07 -14.47
N GLU A 71 -2.17 -3.92 -14.09
CA GLU A 71 -3.19 -3.21 -14.87
C GLU A 71 -2.92 -1.70 -14.87
N ALA A 72 -2.71 -1.12 -13.69
CA ALA A 72 -2.46 0.31 -13.52
C ALA A 72 -1.14 0.77 -14.18
N LEU A 73 -0.08 -0.04 -14.09
CA LEU A 73 1.21 0.26 -14.72
C LEU A 73 1.32 -0.24 -16.17
N GLY A 74 0.58 -1.30 -16.54
CA GLY A 74 0.57 -1.85 -17.90
C GLY A 74 -0.24 -0.99 -18.88
N ALA A 75 -1.14 -0.15 -18.38
CA ALA A 75 -1.83 0.87 -19.17
C ALA A 75 -0.94 2.08 -19.51
N LEU A 76 0.21 2.23 -18.86
CA LEU A 76 1.21 3.18 -19.33
C LEU A 76 1.81 2.57 -20.60
N PRO A 77 1.73 3.27 -21.76
CA PRO A 77 2.39 2.79 -22.96
C PRO A 77 3.84 2.57 -22.58
N SER A 78 4.30 1.32 -22.72
CA SER A 78 5.69 0.95 -22.52
C SER A 78 6.53 1.95 -23.31
N LEU A 79 7.08 2.95 -22.61
CA LEU A 79 8.14 3.78 -23.15
C LEU A 79 9.15 2.76 -23.62
N GLY A 80 9.33 2.65 -24.95
CA GLY A 80 10.12 1.62 -25.63
C GLY A 80 11.58 1.69 -25.19
N ILE A 81 11.85 1.25 -23.98
CA ILE A 81 13.16 0.92 -23.47
C ILE A 81 13.38 -0.49 -23.99
N ASP A 82 13.66 -0.55 -25.29
CA ASP A 82 13.93 -1.79 -26.00
C ASP A 82 15.00 -2.58 -25.25
N GLU A 83 14.61 -3.80 -24.98
CA GLU A 83 15.22 -4.82 -24.15
C GLU A 83 16.53 -5.31 -24.78
N SER A 84 17.54 -4.46 -24.74
CA SER A 84 18.92 -4.79 -25.13
C SER A 84 19.80 -5.04 -23.90
N PHE A 85 19.24 -5.73 -22.91
CA PHE A 85 19.99 -6.45 -21.88
C PHE A 85 20.01 -7.94 -22.21
N ALA A 86 20.48 -8.26 -23.41
CA ALA A 86 21.03 -9.59 -23.64
C ALA A 86 22.29 -9.72 -22.77
N THR A 87 22.31 -10.76 -21.95
CA THR A 87 23.43 -11.23 -21.13
C THR A 87 24.65 -11.53 -22.01
N ALA A 88 25.37 -10.50 -22.43
CA ALA A 88 26.59 -10.63 -23.20
C ALA A 88 27.77 -10.77 -22.25
N THR A 89 27.99 -12.00 -21.79
CA THR A 89 29.30 -12.47 -21.33
C THR A 89 30.23 -12.52 -22.54
N ALA A 90 30.64 -11.36 -23.07
CA ALA A 90 31.61 -11.28 -24.16
C ALA A 90 32.43 -9.99 -24.09
N VAL A 91 33.74 -10.22 -24.09
CA VAL A 91 34.85 -9.27 -23.99
C VAL A 91 34.85 -8.22 -25.12
N ARG A 92 34.82 -6.92 -24.75
CA ARG A 92 35.18 -5.69 -25.53
C ARG A 92 34.36 -5.36 -26.81
N PRO A 93 34.34 -4.11 -27.37
CA PRO A 93 35.30 -2.98 -27.29
C PRO A 93 34.69 -1.61 -26.89
N PRO A 94 35.51 -0.52 -26.77
CA PRO A 94 35.06 0.77 -26.23
C PRO A 94 34.44 1.63 -27.31
N TYR A 95 33.12 1.66 -27.39
CA TYR A 95 32.39 2.71 -28.12
C TYR A 95 31.57 3.52 -27.12
N ALA A 96 31.80 4.83 -27.14
CA ALA A 96 31.17 5.83 -26.29
C ALA A 96 29.66 5.92 -26.60
N ARG A 97 28.87 5.03 -26.00
CA ARG A 97 27.41 5.17 -25.98
C ARG A 97 27.06 6.34 -25.07
N LYS A 98 26.33 7.31 -25.63
CA LYS A 98 25.68 8.39 -24.87
C LYS A 98 24.81 7.73 -23.80
N ARG A 99 25.26 7.82 -22.54
CA ARG A 99 24.53 7.31 -21.38
C ARG A 99 23.15 7.97 -21.37
N SER A 100 22.11 7.16 -21.56
CA SER A 100 20.73 7.60 -21.42
C SER A 100 20.53 8.13 -20.00
N ALA A 101 20.03 9.36 -19.88
CA ALA A 101 19.79 10.02 -18.60
C ALA A 101 18.93 9.19 -17.63
N ILE A 102 18.12 8.27 -18.17
CA ILE A 102 17.27 7.36 -17.41
C ILE A 102 18.10 6.30 -16.66
N ALA A 103 19.20 5.81 -17.25
CA ALA A 103 20.08 4.86 -16.58
C ALA A 103 20.80 5.51 -15.39
N ALA A 104 21.22 6.77 -15.53
CA ALA A 104 21.81 7.55 -14.44
C ALA A 104 20.79 7.83 -13.32
N LEU A 105 19.53 8.10 -13.66
CA LEU A 105 18.44 8.24 -12.70
C LEU A 105 18.18 6.94 -11.92
N ARG A 106 18.18 5.80 -12.59
CA ARG A 106 17.95 4.50 -11.94
C ARG A 106 19.11 4.11 -11.01
N GLU A 107 20.36 4.40 -11.39
CA GLU A 107 21.51 4.29 -10.49
C GLU A 107 21.39 5.27 -9.31
N PHE A 108 20.88 6.49 -9.51
CA PHE A 108 20.66 7.47 -8.43
C PHE A 108 19.65 6.99 -7.39
N PHE A 109 18.54 6.39 -7.82
CA PHE A 109 17.54 5.80 -6.92
C PHE A 109 18.02 4.50 -6.26
N SER A 110 18.89 3.73 -6.93
CA SER A 110 19.43 2.49 -6.38
C SER A 110 20.55 2.72 -5.37
N LEU A 111 21.30 3.83 -5.48
CA LEU A 111 22.48 4.12 -4.65
C LEU A 111 22.19 4.84 -3.34
N SER A 112 20.94 5.14 -2.96
CA SER A 112 20.74 5.99 -1.77
C SER A 112 19.45 5.78 -0.95
N PRO A 113 19.49 4.93 0.10
CA PRO A 113 18.57 5.04 1.24
C PRO A 113 18.67 6.39 2.00
N LEU A 114 19.63 7.24 1.64
CA LEU A 114 19.76 8.62 2.13
C LEU A 114 18.69 9.58 1.58
N TRP A 115 18.14 9.36 0.39
CA TRP A 115 17.05 10.21 -0.14
C TRP A 115 15.72 9.95 0.56
N LEU A 116 15.50 8.75 1.11
CA LEU A 116 14.38 8.50 2.02
C LEU A 116 14.51 9.28 3.33
N ARG A 117 15.74 9.47 3.84
CA ARG A 117 16.00 10.34 5.01
C ARG A 117 15.85 11.82 4.66
N ALA A 118 16.36 12.25 3.51
CA ALA A 118 16.16 13.63 3.03
C ALA A 118 14.69 13.93 2.71
N GLY A 119 13.98 12.95 2.15
CA GLY A 119 12.55 13.01 1.87
C GLY A 119 11.71 13.10 3.13
N ALA A 120 12.07 12.36 4.19
CA ALA A 120 11.41 12.50 5.49
C ALA A 120 11.57 13.91 6.08
N VAL A 121 12.77 14.51 6.00
CA VAL A 121 13.00 15.89 6.48
C VAL A 121 12.22 16.89 5.62
N ALA A 122 12.25 16.75 4.30
CA ALA A 122 11.49 17.61 3.39
C ALA A 122 9.97 17.49 3.61
N ALA A 123 9.45 16.28 3.77
CA ALA A 123 8.04 16.05 4.07
C ALA A 123 7.64 16.64 5.42
N THR A 124 8.50 16.53 6.43
CA THR A 124 8.27 17.15 7.75
C THR A 124 8.27 18.68 7.64
N LEU A 125 9.18 19.27 6.86
CA LEU A 125 9.20 20.71 6.62
C LEU A 125 7.97 21.18 5.85
N VAL A 126 7.55 20.45 4.82
CA VAL A 126 6.31 20.74 4.06
C VAL A 126 5.09 20.62 4.98
N PHE A 127 5.02 19.59 5.82
CA PHE A 127 3.95 19.44 6.79
C PHE A 127 3.94 20.58 7.82
N CYS A 128 5.10 20.97 8.36
CA CYS A 128 5.22 22.13 9.24
C CYS A 128 4.82 23.43 8.56
N ALA A 129 5.19 23.63 7.29
CA ALA A 129 4.79 24.79 6.50
C ALA A 129 3.28 24.81 6.26
N LEU A 130 2.67 23.67 5.93
CA LEU A 130 1.22 23.53 5.78
C LEU A 130 0.49 23.74 7.11
N ALA A 131 1.02 23.23 8.22
CA ALA A 131 0.48 23.46 9.55
C ALA A 131 0.58 24.94 9.96
N ALA A 132 1.69 25.61 9.63
CA ALA A 132 1.84 27.05 9.84
C ALA A 132 0.83 27.84 8.98
N LEU A 133 0.61 27.42 7.73
CA LEU A 133 -0.39 28.01 6.82
C LEU A 133 -1.83 27.84 7.33
N THR A 134 -2.17 26.67 7.88
CA THR A 134 -3.51 26.43 8.47
C THR A 134 -3.71 27.26 9.74
N LEU A 135 -2.70 27.38 10.60
CA LEU A 135 -2.73 28.26 11.77
C LEU A 135 -2.81 29.74 11.39
N ALA A 136 -2.15 30.15 10.30
CA ALA A 136 -2.20 31.50 9.78
C ALA A 136 -3.52 31.84 9.05
N ARG A 137 -4.44 30.88 8.89
CA ARG A 137 -5.66 31.01 8.05
C ARG A 137 -5.33 31.57 6.65
N ALA A 138 -4.23 31.11 6.06
CA ALA A 138 -3.93 31.47 4.68
C ALA A 138 -4.91 30.76 3.75
N GLU A 139 -5.76 31.51 3.05
CA GLU A 139 -6.60 30.96 1.99
C GLU A 139 -5.78 30.89 0.70
N VAL A 140 -5.46 29.67 0.29
CA VAL A 140 -4.87 29.38 -1.01
C VAL A 140 -6.01 29.09 -1.97
N ARG A 141 -6.24 29.97 -2.95
CA ARG A 141 -7.25 29.75 -3.99
C ARG A 141 -6.53 29.56 -5.32
N TRP A 142 -6.79 28.41 -5.94
CA TRP A 142 -6.41 28.14 -7.32
C TRP A 142 -7.66 28.35 -8.19
N ASP A 143 -7.68 29.42 -8.99
CA ASP A 143 -8.78 29.70 -9.92
C ASP A 143 -8.29 29.71 -11.38
N ALA A 144 -9.21 29.90 -12.33
CA ALA A 144 -8.86 29.98 -13.75
C ALA A 144 -7.95 31.19 -14.09
N ASN A 145 -7.80 32.14 -13.15
CA ASN A 145 -6.97 33.33 -13.28
C ASN A 145 -5.57 33.13 -12.66
N GLY A 146 -5.28 31.97 -12.07
CA GLY A 146 -3.96 31.58 -11.56
C GLY A 146 -3.92 31.27 -10.06
N PHE A 147 -2.73 31.39 -9.48
CA PHE A 147 -2.47 31.13 -8.06
C PHE A 147 -2.66 32.40 -7.25
N ALA A 148 -3.71 32.46 -6.43
CA ALA A 148 -3.95 33.58 -5.50
C ALA A 148 -3.66 33.13 -4.06
N PHE A 149 -2.75 33.85 -3.41
CA PHE A 149 -2.33 33.59 -2.03
C PHE A 149 -2.72 34.77 -1.14
N ASN A 150 -3.80 34.62 -0.36
CA ASN A 150 -4.22 35.62 0.62
C ASN A 150 -3.71 35.22 2.01
N THR A 151 -2.52 35.70 2.38
CA THR A 151 -2.14 35.74 3.80
C THR A 151 -2.87 36.91 4.44
N GLY A 152 -3.89 36.59 5.24
CA GLY A 152 -4.67 37.55 6.02
C GLY A 152 -3.89 38.24 7.14
N VAL A 153 -2.60 38.52 6.97
CA VAL A 153 -1.87 39.50 7.77
C VAL A 153 -2.24 40.87 7.22
N LYS A 154 -3.52 41.24 7.38
CA LYS A 154 -3.84 42.65 7.53
C LYS A 154 -3.08 43.08 8.77
N GLU A 155 -2.00 43.81 8.55
CA GLU A 155 -1.35 44.62 9.56
C GLU A 155 -2.48 45.25 10.38
N ARG A 156 -2.69 44.75 11.60
CA ARG A 156 -3.44 45.51 12.59
C ARG A 156 -2.52 46.66 12.95
N ILE A 157 -2.41 47.64 12.05
CA ILE A 157 -2.32 49.00 12.49
C ILE A 157 -3.52 49.13 13.41
N VAL A 158 -3.22 49.28 14.70
CA VAL A 158 -4.17 49.55 15.76
C VAL A 158 -4.72 50.95 15.47
N GLU A 159 -5.49 51.07 14.40
CA GLU A 159 -6.45 52.15 14.26
C GLU A 159 -7.63 51.70 15.12
N LYS A 160 -7.50 52.03 16.41
CA LYS A 160 -8.65 52.25 17.26
C LYS A 160 -9.66 53.05 16.44
N GLU A 161 -10.93 52.69 16.56
CA GLU A 161 -12.04 53.60 16.29
C GLU A 161 -12.52 53.70 14.83
N LYS A 162 -13.17 52.64 14.31
CA LYS A 162 -14.57 52.78 13.86
C LYS A 162 -15.23 51.45 13.45
N LEU A 163 -16.25 51.10 14.23
CA LEU A 163 -17.54 50.59 13.77
C LEU A 163 -17.56 49.72 12.50
N VAL A 164 -17.40 48.40 12.67
CA VAL A 164 -18.32 47.45 12.02
C VAL A 164 -18.70 46.39 13.06
N GLN A 165 -19.65 46.74 13.92
CA GLN A 165 -20.44 45.73 14.62
C GLN A 165 -21.23 44.98 13.55
N ALA A 166 -20.80 43.76 13.21
CA ALA A 166 -21.74 42.80 12.66
C ALA A 166 -22.84 42.62 13.71
N PRO A 167 -24.14 42.68 13.34
CA PRO A 167 -25.22 42.51 14.29
C PRO A 167 -25.12 41.11 14.87
N VAL A 168 -24.55 41.02 16.08
CA VAL A 168 -24.68 39.86 16.93
C VAL A 168 -26.18 39.71 17.11
N SER A 169 -26.76 38.65 16.53
CA SER A 169 -28.18 38.34 16.65
C SER A 169 -28.45 37.94 18.11
N THR A 170 -28.55 38.94 18.98
CA THR A 170 -28.96 38.80 20.37
C THR A 170 -30.46 38.50 20.37
N GLY A 171 -30.82 37.21 20.31
CA GLY A 171 -32.22 36.83 20.40
C GLY A 171 -32.56 35.34 20.25
N LEU A 172 -31.66 34.48 19.74
CA LEU A 172 -31.97 33.05 19.72
C LEU A 172 -31.75 32.45 21.11
N SER A 173 -32.84 31.98 21.72
CA SER A 173 -32.75 31.18 22.94
C SER A 173 -31.96 29.90 22.65
N GLN A 174 -31.29 29.37 23.67
CA GLN A 174 -30.51 28.12 23.56
C GLN A 174 -31.38 26.95 23.06
N GLU A 175 -32.68 26.98 23.36
CA GLU A 175 -33.67 26.02 22.87
C GLU A 175 -33.87 26.10 21.35
N GLN A 176 -33.92 27.32 20.78
CA GLN A 176 -34.02 27.49 19.31
C GLN A 176 -32.75 27.02 18.59
N VAL A 177 -31.58 27.21 19.19
CA VAL A 177 -30.31 26.70 18.64
C VAL A 177 -30.31 25.17 18.64
N ASN A 178 -30.70 24.55 19.75
CA ASN A 178 -30.78 23.09 19.84
C ASN A 178 -31.81 22.53 18.85
N ALA A 179 -32.97 23.17 18.70
CA ALA A 179 -33.98 22.77 17.72
C ALA A 179 -33.45 22.81 16.29
N ARG A 180 -32.66 23.84 15.92
CA ARG A 180 -32.03 23.94 14.60
C ARG A 180 -30.97 22.86 14.37
N ILE A 181 -30.18 22.53 15.39
CA ILE A 181 -29.17 21.46 15.29
C ILE A 181 -29.86 20.11 15.07
N VAL A 182 -30.95 19.83 15.80
CA VAL A 182 -31.72 18.58 15.65
C VAL A 182 -32.38 18.52 14.26
N ALA A 183 -32.97 19.62 13.79
CA ALA A 183 -33.56 19.69 12.45
C ALA A 183 -32.52 19.46 11.34
N ALA A 184 -31.36 20.14 11.44
CA ALA A 184 -30.27 19.97 10.48
C ALA A 184 -29.72 18.53 10.47
N ARG A 185 -29.64 17.88 11.63
CA ARG A 185 -29.21 16.48 11.73
C ARG A 185 -30.22 15.53 11.09
N ALA A 186 -31.52 15.77 11.30
CA ALA A 186 -32.57 14.97 10.67
C ALA A 186 -32.57 15.12 9.13
N GLU A 187 -32.28 16.31 8.60
CA GLU A 187 -32.12 16.53 7.15
C GLU A 187 -30.90 15.78 6.60
N TRP A 188 -29.77 15.85 7.30
CA TRP A 188 -28.56 15.13 6.93
C TRP A 188 -28.76 13.61 6.90
N ASP A 189 -29.47 13.05 7.88
CA ASP A 189 -29.77 11.62 7.94
C ASP A 189 -30.70 11.17 6.80
N LYS A 190 -31.67 12.02 6.41
CA LYS A 190 -32.50 11.76 5.22
C LYS A 190 -31.67 11.73 3.94
N GLU A 191 -30.75 12.67 3.77
CA GLU A 191 -29.89 12.73 2.58
C GLU A 191 -28.94 11.52 2.53
N LYS A 192 -28.33 11.15 3.66
CA LYS A 192 -27.51 9.94 3.74
C LYS A 192 -28.28 8.67 3.40
N ASN A 193 -29.51 8.53 3.90
CA ASN A 193 -30.34 7.37 3.59
C ASN A 193 -30.66 7.30 2.09
N LYS A 194 -30.96 8.44 1.44
CA LYS A 194 -31.13 8.49 -0.03
C LYS A 194 -29.86 8.05 -0.76
N GLN A 195 -28.68 8.51 -0.32
CA GLN A 195 -27.42 8.10 -0.94
C GLN A 195 -27.16 6.59 -0.79
N ILE A 196 -27.48 6.02 0.37
CA ILE A 196 -27.37 4.57 0.61
C ILE A 196 -28.32 3.80 -0.32
N GLU A 197 -29.56 4.26 -0.49
CA GLU A 197 -30.54 3.64 -1.37
C GLU A 197 -30.09 3.67 -2.84
N VAL A 198 -29.57 4.80 -3.32
CA VAL A 198 -29.00 4.93 -4.68
C VAL A 198 -27.81 3.99 -4.87
N MET A 199 -26.91 3.92 -3.89
CA MET A 199 -25.73 3.06 -3.95
C MET A 199 -26.12 1.58 -3.96
N GLN A 200 -27.12 1.19 -3.17
CA GLN A 200 -27.63 -0.18 -3.12
C GLN A 200 -28.36 -0.55 -4.43
N ALA A 201 -29.11 0.38 -5.03
CA ALA A 201 -29.73 0.17 -6.34
C ALA A 201 -28.68 -0.02 -7.45
N ASN A 202 -27.62 0.80 -7.45
CA ASN A 202 -26.52 0.67 -8.39
C ASN A 202 -25.79 -0.68 -8.24
N TRP A 203 -25.56 -1.13 -7.00
CA TRP A 203 -24.91 -2.42 -6.74
C TRP A 203 -25.77 -3.60 -7.25
N LYS A 204 -27.08 -3.57 -7.02
CA LYS A 204 -28.02 -4.57 -7.60
C LYS A 204 -27.99 -4.58 -9.12
N GLN A 205 -27.86 -3.42 -9.76
CA GLN A 205 -27.74 -3.33 -11.22
C GLN A 205 -26.42 -3.95 -11.71
N MET A 206 -25.30 -3.71 -11.02
CA MET A 206 -24.02 -4.34 -11.33
C MET A 206 -24.08 -5.86 -11.21
N ASP A 207 -24.73 -6.40 -10.17
CA ASP A 207 -24.90 -7.85 -10.00
C ASP A 207 -25.78 -8.47 -11.10
N ALA A 208 -26.84 -7.77 -11.52
CA ALA A 208 -27.67 -8.19 -12.64
C ALA A 208 -26.87 -8.23 -13.97
N HIS A 209 -26.01 -7.24 -14.21
CA HIS A 209 -25.12 -7.23 -15.38
C HIS A 209 -24.09 -8.36 -15.33
N ARG A 210 -23.50 -8.63 -14.15
CA ARG A 210 -22.52 -9.71 -13.97
C ARG A 210 -23.14 -11.09 -14.18
N THR A 211 -24.34 -11.32 -13.65
CA THR A 211 -25.06 -12.58 -13.84
C THR A 211 -25.49 -12.78 -15.29
N ALA A 212 -25.97 -11.72 -15.96
CA ALA A 212 -26.28 -11.76 -17.40
C ALA A 212 -25.03 -12.08 -18.25
N ALA A 213 -23.89 -11.43 -17.99
CA ALA A 213 -22.64 -11.68 -18.70
C ALA A 213 -22.16 -13.14 -18.55
N ASN A 214 -22.21 -13.67 -17.32
CA ASN A 214 -21.85 -15.07 -17.05
C ASN A 214 -22.78 -16.06 -17.76
N SER A 215 -24.09 -15.77 -17.82
CA SER A 215 -25.05 -16.61 -18.54
C SER A 215 -24.81 -16.61 -20.06
N ALA A 216 -24.44 -15.46 -20.65
CA ALA A 216 -24.14 -15.34 -22.07
C ALA A 216 -22.89 -16.16 -22.46
N LEU A 217 -21.86 -16.18 -21.60
CA LEU A 217 -20.67 -17.02 -21.75
C LEU A 217 -21.01 -18.52 -21.72
N ALA A 218 -21.91 -18.95 -20.83
CA ALA A 218 -22.33 -20.35 -20.71
C ALA A 218 -23.12 -20.84 -21.94
N SER A 219 -23.89 -19.96 -22.57
CA SER A 219 -24.70 -20.29 -23.76
C SER A 219 -23.93 -20.26 -25.09
N ARG A 220 -22.63 -19.92 -25.11
CA ARG A 220 -21.85 -19.98 -26.35
C ARG A 220 -21.67 -21.45 -26.75
N PRO A 221 -22.36 -21.94 -27.81
CA PRO A 221 -22.28 -23.34 -28.19
C PRO A 221 -20.81 -23.66 -28.46
N GLN A 222 -20.27 -24.60 -27.68
CA GLN A 222 -18.94 -25.14 -27.90
C GLN A 222 -18.92 -25.73 -29.30
N GLY A 223 -18.47 -24.93 -30.26
CA GLY A 223 -18.18 -25.38 -31.61
C GLY A 223 -17.30 -26.59 -31.48
N ARG A 224 -17.86 -27.73 -31.90
CA ARG A 224 -17.34 -29.09 -31.83
C ARG A 224 -15.94 -29.11 -32.46
N LYS A 225 -14.91 -28.76 -31.69
CA LYS A 225 -13.51 -28.94 -32.07
C LYS A 225 -13.30 -30.45 -32.10
N ARG A 226 -13.38 -30.99 -33.32
CA ARG A 226 -12.99 -32.34 -33.70
C ARG A 226 -11.51 -32.50 -33.36
N THR A 227 -11.19 -32.83 -32.12
CA THR A 227 -9.85 -33.24 -31.72
C THR A 227 -9.66 -34.67 -32.20
N ALA A 228 -8.71 -34.84 -33.11
CA ALA A 228 -8.23 -36.14 -33.54
C ALA A 228 -7.64 -36.88 -32.31
N PRO A 229 -7.97 -38.16 -32.11
CA PRO A 229 -7.41 -38.97 -31.03
C PRO A 229 -6.02 -39.42 -31.45
N GLY A 230 -4.97 -38.80 -30.91
CA GLY A 230 -3.62 -39.29 -31.15
C GLY A 230 -2.50 -38.34 -30.78
N ASN A 231 -2.36 -37.96 -29.49
CA ASN A 231 -1.03 -37.66 -28.91
C ASN A 231 -1.02 -37.36 -27.40
N GLN A 232 -2.16 -37.29 -26.72
CA GLN A 232 -2.20 -36.78 -25.33
C GLN A 232 -1.53 -37.67 -24.28
N GLN A 233 -1.29 -38.94 -24.57
CA GLN A 233 -0.72 -39.87 -23.60
C GLN A 233 0.80 -39.71 -23.42
N ARG A 234 1.50 -39.04 -24.34
CA ARG A 234 2.97 -38.85 -24.25
C ARG A 234 3.38 -37.58 -23.50
N ILE A 235 2.50 -36.57 -23.41
CA ILE A 235 2.83 -35.31 -22.72
C ILE A 235 2.58 -35.42 -21.20
N GLN A 236 1.64 -36.27 -20.75
CA GLN A 236 1.43 -36.46 -19.31
C GLN A 236 2.51 -37.32 -18.63
N GLN A 237 3.25 -38.17 -19.35
CA GLN A 237 4.34 -38.94 -18.75
C GLN A 237 5.60 -38.09 -18.52
N ASN A 238 5.89 -37.10 -19.37
CA ASN A 238 7.06 -36.24 -19.18
C ASN A 238 6.89 -35.11 -18.15
N LEU A 239 5.67 -34.85 -17.66
CA LEU A 239 5.42 -33.80 -16.66
C LEU A 239 5.40 -34.30 -15.21
N ASN A 240 5.39 -35.63 -14.99
CA ASN A 240 5.38 -36.21 -13.64
C ASN A 240 6.77 -36.60 -13.11
N GLU A 241 7.80 -36.67 -13.95
CA GLU A 241 9.17 -36.95 -13.49
C GLU A 241 9.96 -35.69 -13.09
N ASP A 242 9.55 -34.49 -13.49
CA ASP A 242 10.25 -33.23 -13.16
C ASP A 242 9.70 -32.47 -11.94
N VAL A 243 8.61 -32.94 -11.31
CA VAL A 243 7.95 -32.23 -10.18
C VAL A 243 8.22 -32.87 -8.81
N ALA A 244 9.07 -33.91 -8.75
CA ALA A 244 9.50 -34.51 -7.48
C ALA A 244 10.72 -33.80 -6.83
N GLY A 245 11.26 -32.73 -7.43
CA GLY A 245 12.48 -32.05 -6.97
C GLY A 245 12.41 -30.54 -6.78
N ILE A 246 11.23 -29.92 -6.92
CA ILE A 246 11.09 -28.47 -6.72
C ILE A 246 10.81 -28.21 -5.24
N ASP A 247 11.87 -28.19 -4.44
CA ASP A 247 11.86 -27.54 -3.13
C ASP A 247 11.52 -26.05 -3.35
N VAL A 248 10.26 -25.68 -3.14
CA VAL A 248 9.75 -24.29 -3.17
C VAL A 248 10.43 -23.40 -2.09
N PHE A 249 11.29 -23.99 -1.24
CA PHE A 249 12.08 -23.30 -0.22
C PHE A 249 13.59 -23.46 -0.38
N ASN A 250 14.10 -23.77 -1.57
CA ASN A 250 15.55 -23.74 -1.77
C ASN A 250 16.06 -22.30 -1.80
N THR A 251 16.38 -21.78 -0.61
CA THR A 251 17.10 -20.53 -0.38
C THR A 251 18.55 -20.70 -0.84
N ASN A 252 18.77 -20.84 -2.14
CA ASN A 252 19.98 -20.32 -2.78
C ASN A 252 19.77 -18.81 -3.04
N GLU A 253 19.29 -18.11 -2.02
CA GLU A 253 19.53 -16.69 -1.86
C GLU A 253 21.04 -16.56 -1.74
N GLU A 254 21.64 -16.25 -2.89
CA GLU A 254 22.76 -15.35 -3.04
C GLU A 254 22.96 -14.53 -1.77
N ARG A 255 23.91 -15.00 -0.96
CA ARG A 255 24.22 -14.48 0.36
C ARG A 255 24.74 -13.05 0.16
N VAL A 256 23.83 -12.08 0.17
CA VAL A 256 24.18 -10.67 0.09
C VAL A 256 25.17 -10.39 1.22
N PRO A 257 26.41 -9.96 0.92
CA PRO A 257 27.42 -9.74 1.95
C PRO A 257 26.86 -8.77 2.97
N ARG A 258 26.90 -9.14 4.26
CA ARG A 258 26.50 -8.20 5.30
C ARG A 258 27.48 -7.04 5.31
N LEU A 259 26.98 -5.82 5.53
CA LEU A 259 27.79 -4.61 5.55
C LEU A 259 29.00 -4.72 6.52
N THR A 260 28.87 -5.53 7.57
CA THR A 260 29.94 -5.85 8.52
C THR A 260 31.11 -6.63 7.91
N ASP A 261 30.85 -7.49 6.92
CA ASP A 261 31.89 -8.25 6.22
C ASP A 261 32.68 -7.35 5.26
N LEU A 262 32.03 -6.30 4.72
CA LEU A 262 32.67 -5.29 3.89
C LEU A 262 33.48 -4.27 4.70
N LEU A 263 33.10 -4.01 5.95
CA LEU A 263 33.78 -3.05 6.82
C LEU A 263 34.94 -3.67 7.62
N GLY A 264 34.99 -5.00 7.78
CA GLY A 264 36.11 -5.70 8.44
C GLY A 264 37.40 -5.77 7.62
N ALA A 265 37.36 -5.43 6.32
CA ALA A 265 38.52 -5.54 5.42
C ALA A 265 39.36 -4.25 5.32
N VAL A 266 39.10 -3.23 6.14
CA VAL A 266 39.95 -2.03 6.21
C VAL A 266 41.21 -2.38 7.02
N LYS A 267 42.22 -2.87 6.30
CA LYS A 267 43.61 -2.99 6.78
C LYS A 267 44.06 -1.64 7.34
N THR A 268 44.29 -1.57 8.64
CA THR A 268 45.07 -0.48 9.24
C THR A 268 46.52 -0.59 8.73
N PRO A 269 47.15 0.49 8.23
CA PRO A 269 48.56 0.46 7.90
C PRO A 269 49.36 0.20 9.19
N ARG A 270 50.30 -0.74 9.07
CA ARG A 270 51.28 -1.07 10.09
C ARG A 270 52.36 0.02 10.01
N GLU A 271 52.48 0.82 11.05
CA GLU A 271 53.60 1.75 11.20
C GLU A 271 54.84 0.94 11.60
N ASP A 272 55.86 1.02 10.75
CA ASP A 272 57.24 0.60 11.05
C ASP A 272 58.03 1.83 11.51
#